data_AF-T0G4P1-F1
#
_entry.id   AF-T0G4P1-F1
#
_cell.length_a   1.000
_cell.length_b   1.000
_cell.length_c   1.000
_cell.angle_alpha   90.00
_cell.angle_beta   90.00
_cell.angle_gamma   90.00
#
_symmetry.space_group_name_H-M   'P 1'
#
loop_
_entity.id
_entity.type
_entity.pdbx_description
1 polymer ?
#
loop_
_entity_poly.entity_id
_entity_poly.type
_entity_poly.pdbx_seq_one_letter_code
_entity_poly.pdbx_strand_id
1 'polypeptide(L)'
;MDIETKVTTIAEVSREYSVTRNSIYKWIYSYSKNRKKGVRTVIEEESVSTKLEGLKSKIKELESVIGQKQMKIDFQEKMIEFAEKEYSVDIKKKIWFQTLLWYGKNDPD
;
A
#
# COMPACT_ATOMS: atom_id res chain seq x y z
N MET A 1 -23.71 0.08 -1.82
CA MET A 1 -22.63 -0.28 -0.88
C MET A 1 -21.26 0.21 -1.32
N ASP A 2 -20.74 -0.02 -2.54
CA ASP A 2 -19.56 0.75 -3.05
C ASP A 2 -19.85 1.63 -4.28
N ILE A 3 -20.90 1.31 -5.03
CA ILE A 3 -21.39 2.14 -6.14
C ILE A 3 -22.06 3.43 -5.64
N GLU A 4 -22.55 3.41 -4.38
CA GLU A 4 -23.18 4.55 -3.74
C GLU A 4 -22.16 5.61 -3.28
N THR A 5 -20.91 5.20 -3.03
CA THR A 5 -19.80 6.07 -2.62
C THR A 5 -18.95 6.57 -3.81
N LYS A 6 -19.37 6.26 -5.05
CA LYS A 6 -18.64 6.51 -6.32
C LYS A 6 -17.17 6.09 -6.28
N VAL A 7 -16.81 5.08 -5.48
CA VAL A 7 -15.44 4.53 -5.44
C VAL A 7 -15.17 3.65 -6.67
N THR A 8 -16.23 3.07 -7.25
CA THR A 8 -16.15 2.28 -8.48
C THR A 8 -17.30 2.65 -9.43
N THR A 9 -16.98 2.75 -10.72
CA THR A 9 -17.97 2.94 -11.78
C THR A 9 -18.74 1.65 -12.06
N ILE A 10 -19.97 1.78 -12.57
CA ILE A 10 -20.81 0.63 -12.96
C ILE A 10 -20.09 -0.26 -13.98
N ALA A 11 -19.20 0.30 -14.79
CA ALA A 11 -18.36 -0.44 -15.74
C ALA A 11 -17.27 -1.27 -15.04
N GLU A 12 -16.68 -0.78 -13.95
CA GLU A 12 -15.67 -1.52 -13.17
C GLU A 12 -16.31 -2.69 -12.44
N VAL A 13 -17.44 -2.46 -11.76
CA VAL A 13 -18.18 -3.54 -11.07
C VAL A 13 -18.66 -4.61 -12.04
N SER A 14 -19.08 -4.19 -13.24
CA SER A 14 -19.47 -5.13 -14.30
C SER A 14 -18.31 -6.01 -14.77
N ARG A 15 -17.08 -5.49 -14.81
CA ARG A 15 -15.88 -6.26 -15.17
C ARG A 15 -15.38 -7.14 -14.03
N GLU A 16 -15.34 -6.61 -12.81
CA GLU A 16 -14.82 -7.30 -11.64
C GLU A 16 -15.68 -8.50 -11.24
N TYR A 17 -17.00 -8.30 -11.19
CA TYR A 17 -17.94 -9.34 -10.77
C TYR A 17 -18.58 -10.08 -11.96
N SER A 18 -18.17 -9.78 -13.19
CA SER A 18 -18.75 -10.35 -14.43
C SER A 18 -20.28 -10.22 -14.51
N VAL A 19 -20.85 -9.18 -13.91
CA VAL A 19 -22.29 -8.94 -13.89
C VAL A 19 -22.69 -7.97 -14.99
N THR A 20 -23.85 -8.17 -15.60
CA THR A 20 -24.39 -7.22 -16.58
C THR A 20 -24.78 -5.89 -15.93
N ARG A 21 -24.51 -4.77 -16.61
CA ARG A 21 -24.88 -3.43 -16.13
C ARG A 21 -26.36 -3.30 -15.78
N ASN A 22 -27.24 -4.01 -16.48
CA ASN A 22 -28.68 -3.98 -16.23
C ASN A 22 -29.06 -4.58 -14.86
N SER A 23 -28.45 -5.70 -14.47
CA SER A 23 -28.64 -6.27 -13.13
C SER A 23 -28.15 -5.33 -12.05
N ILE A 24 -27.02 -4.66 -12.29
CA ILE A 24 -26.46 -3.65 -11.38
C ILE A 24 -27.45 -2.48 -11.21
N TYR A 25 -28.04 -1.94 -12.29
CA TYR A 25 -29.06 -0.90 -12.19
C TYR A 25 -30.31 -1.34 -11.41
N LYS A 26 -30.78 -2.59 -11.61
CA LYS A 26 -31.91 -3.15 -10.85
C LYS A 26 -31.60 -3.26 -9.36
N TRP A 27 -30.40 -3.72 -9.01
CA TRP A 27 -29.98 -3.81 -7.61
C TRP A 27 -29.80 -2.43 -6.97
N ILE A 28 -29.25 -1.46 -7.70
CA ILE A 28 -29.19 -0.08 -7.23
C ILE A 28 -30.60 0.43 -6.94
N TYR A 29 -31.56 0.21 -7.83
CA TYR A 29 -32.93 0.68 -7.60
C TYR A 29 -33.64 -0.03 -6.43
N SER A 30 -33.36 -1.32 -6.24
CA SER A 30 -34.05 -2.16 -5.23
C SER A 30 -33.42 -2.05 -3.84
N TYR A 31 -32.10 -1.85 -3.76
CA TYR A 31 -31.34 -1.93 -2.52
C TYR A 31 -30.61 -0.64 -2.14
N SER A 32 -30.58 0.38 -3.00
CA SER A 32 -29.97 1.67 -2.63
C SER A 32 -30.84 2.39 -1.61
N LYS A 33 -30.30 2.60 -0.40
CA LYS A 33 -30.97 3.37 0.65
C LYS A 33 -31.22 4.82 0.25
N ASN A 34 -30.41 5.37 -0.67
CA ASN A 34 -30.34 6.80 -0.96
C ASN A 34 -30.77 7.19 -2.39
N ARG A 35 -31.08 6.25 -3.30
CA ARG A 35 -31.53 6.56 -4.68
C ARG A 35 -32.98 6.15 -4.93
N LYS A 36 -33.92 6.75 -4.18
CA LYS A 36 -35.30 6.88 -4.67
C LYS A 36 -35.33 7.97 -5.74
N LYS A 37 -36.17 7.79 -6.77
CA LYS A 37 -36.31 8.66 -7.95
C LYS A 37 -36.38 10.15 -7.52
N GLY A 38 -35.31 10.92 -7.75
CA GLY A 38 -35.24 12.35 -7.39
C GLY A 38 -34.05 12.80 -6.54
N VAL A 39 -33.28 11.89 -5.92
CA VAL A 39 -32.12 12.28 -5.09
C VAL A 39 -30.87 12.46 -5.95
N ARG A 40 -30.53 13.71 -6.27
CA ARG A 40 -29.23 14.10 -6.81
C ARG A 40 -28.23 14.14 -5.67
N THR A 41 -27.45 13.07 -5.48
CA THR A 41 -26.31 13.09 -4.55
C THR A 41 -25.28 14.10 -5.08
N VAL A 42 -25.26 15.28 -4.47
CA VAL A 42 -24.19 16.28 -4.65
C VAL A 42 -22.97 15.69 -3.93
N ILE A 43 -21.92 15.38 -4.69
CA ILE A 43 -20.66 14.98 -4.10
C ILE A 43 -20.01 16.27 -3.66
N GLU A 44 -20.06 16.53 -2.37
CA GLU A 44 -19.38 17.66 -1.75
C GLU A 44 -17.87 17.52 -2.04
N GLU A 45 -17.26 18.60 -2.52
CA GLU A 45 -15.81 18.72 -2.74
C GLU A 45 -15.01 18.35 -1.49
N GLU A 46 -15.65 18.50 -0.32
CA GLU A 46 -15.17 18.05 0.99
C GLU A 46 -14.76 16.57 1.00
N SER A 47 -15.52 15.67 0.38
CA SER A 47 -15.18 14.24 0.38
C SER A 47 -13.88 13.93 -0.38
N VAL A 48 -13.60 14.65 -1.48
CA VAL A 48 -12.35 14.51 -2.22
C VAL A 48 -11.20 15.13 -1.44
N SER A 49 -11.43 16.30 -0.84
CA SER A 49 -10.46 16.99 0.03
C SER A 49 -10.05 16.11 1.22
N THR A 50 -11.01 15.48 1.91
CA THR A 50 -10.72 14.59 3.06
C THR A 50 -9.90 13.37 2.65
N LYS A 51 -10.20 12.74 1.50
CA LYS A 51 -9.41 11.62 0.99
C LYS A 51 -7.99 12.05 0.65
N LEU A 52 -7.84 13.22 0.03
CA LEU A 52 -6.55 13.78 -0.35
C LEU A 52 -5.71 14.08 0.90
N GLU A 53 -6.32 14.65 1.94
CA GLU A 53 -5.66 14.90 3.22
C GLU A 53 -5.26 13.61 3.94
N GLY A 54 -6.13 12.59 3.92
CA GLY A 54 -5.80 11.26 4.46
C GLY A 54 -4.61 10.61 3.74
N LEU A 55 -4.55 10.73 2.41
CA LEU A 55 -3.43 10.22 1.62
C LEU A 55 -2.14 10.99 1.91
N LYS A 56 -2.18 12.32 2.01
CA LYS A 56 -1.02 13.14 2.41
C LYS A 56 -0.50 12.76 3.79
N SER A 57 -1.39 12.57 4.75
CA SER A 57 -1.04 12.13 6.11
C SER A 57 -0.32 10.78 6.07
N LYS A 58 -0.81 9.83 5.26
CA LYS A 58 -0.18 8.53 5.11
C LYS A 58 1.21 8.61 4.46
N ILE A 59 1.37 9.45 3.44
CA ILE A 59 2.68 9.69 2.81
C ILE A 59 3.67 10.21 3.84
N LYS A 60 3.28 11.22 4.63
CA LYS A 60 4.14 11.81 5.67
C LYS A 60 4.56 10.78 6.72
N GLU A 61 3.64 9.92 7.15
CA GLU A 61 3.94 8.84 8.10
C GLU A 61 4.96 7.86 7.51
N LEU A 62 4.74 7.42 6.26
CA LEU A 62 5.64 6.50 5.58
C LEU A 62 7.03 7.10 5.35
N GLU A 63 7.11 8.35 4.91
CA GLU A 63 8.38 9.07 4.75
C GLU A 63 9.15 9.17 6.08
N SER A 64 8.45 9.43 7.19
CA SER A 64 9.07 9.46 8.52
C SER A 64 9.65 8.10 8.92
N VAL A 65 8.88 7.01 8.73
CA VAL A 65 9.33 5.65 9.04
C VAL A 65 10.52 5.25 8.17
N ILE A 66 10.49 5.61 6.88
CA ILE A 66 11.61 5.36 5.95
C ILE A 66 12.86 6.11 6.42
N GLY A 67 12.73 7.40 6.78
CA GLY A 67 13.84 8.20 7.28
C GLY A 67 14.49 7.60 8.54
N GLN A 68 13.68 7.17 9.51
CA GLN A 68 14.17 6.51 10.73
C GLN A 68 14.93 5.21 10.41
N LYS A 69 14.42 4.42 9.46
CA LYS A 69 15.09 3.19 9.01
C LYS A 69 16.39 3.49 8.29
N GLN A 70 16.42 4.50 7.42
CA GLN A 70 17.62 4.89 6.69
C GLN A 70 18.73 5.34 7.64
N MET A 71 18.41 6.19 8.62
CA MET A 71 19.39 6.61 9.63
C MET A 71 20.00 5.44 10.40
N LYS A 72 19.19 4.42 10.73
CA LYS A 72 19.69 3.21 11.41
C LYS A 72 20.64 2.42 10.51
N ILE A 73 20.31 2.26 9.23
CA ILE A 73 21.16 1.58 8.25
C ILE A 73 22.48 2.33 8.10
N ASP A 74 22.43 3.65 7.87
CA ASP A 74 23.63 4.48 7.69
C ASP A 74 24.56 4.40 8.91
N PHE A 75 24.00 4.41 10.11
CA PHE A 75 24.77 4.23 11.34
C PHE A 75 25.43 2.85 11.40
N GLN A 76 24.67 1.79 11.10
CA GLN A 76 25.20 0.42 11.10
C GLN A 76 26.30 0.24 10.05
N GLU A 77 26.13 0.80 8.85
CA GLU A 77 27.16 0.77 7.79
C GLU A 77 28.44 1.46 8.24
N LYS A 78 28.35 2.66 8.82
CA LYS A 78 29.55 3.34 9.35
C LYS A 78 30.22 2.58 10.48
N MET A 79 29.44 1.97 11.38
CA MET A 79 30.01 1.14 12.46
C MET A 79 30.74 -0.08 11.90
N ILE A 80 30.21 -0.70 10.84
CA ILE A 80 30.88 -1.81 10.15
C ILE A 80 32.16 -1.29 9.48
N GLU A 81 32.12 -0.19 8.74
CA GLU A 81 33.32 0.40 8.11
C GLU A 81 34.44 0.69 9.13
N PHE A 82 34.10 1.26 10.29
CA PHE A 82 35.07 1.49 11.36
C PHE A 82 35.63 0.18 11.92
N ALA A 83 34.80 -0.83 12.12
CA ALA A 83 35.24 -2.13 12.61
C ALA A 83 36.13 -2.85 11.59
N GLU A 84 35.81 -2.80 10.29
CA GLU A 84 36.63 -3.39 9.24
C GLU A 84 37.99 -2.69 9.12
N LYS A 85 38.01 -1.36 9.29
CA LYS A 85 39.25 -0.58 9.30
C LYS A 85 40.15 -0.90 10.49
N GLU A 86 39.58 -1.02 11.69
CA GLU A 86 40.33 -1.30 12.92
C GLU A 86 40.86 -2.73 12.96
N TYR A 87 40.04 -3.71 12.54
CA TYR A 87 40.38 -5.13 12.65
C TYR A 87 40.95 -5.73 11.36
N SER A 88 40.99 -5.00 10.24
CA SER A 88 41.45 -5.48 8.91
C SER A 88 40.76 -6.78 8.46
N VAL A 89 39.53 -7.01 8.91
CA VAL A 89 38.69 -8.15 8.53
C VAL A 89 37.51 -7.61 7.73
N ASP A 90 37.25 -8.19 6.56
CA ASP A 90 36.08 -7.89 5.73
C ASP A 90 34.84 -8.62 6.30
N ILE A 91 34.13 -7.94 7.19
CA ILE A 91 32.99 -8.45 7.94
C ILE A 91 31.79 -8.63 7.00
N LYS A 92 31.57 -7.66 6.11
CA LYS A 92 30.46 -7.67 5.15
C LYS A 92 30.53 -8.90 4.24
N LYS A 93 31.71 -9.22 3.71
CA LYS A 93 31.94 -10.40 2.87
C LYS A 93 31.69 -11.70 3.65
N LYS A 94 32.17 -11.80 4.88
CA LYS A 94 32.00 -12.99 5.72
C LYS A 94 30.53 -13.28 6.03
N ILE A 95 29.75 -12.25 6.35
CA ILE A 95 28.30 -12.39 6.59
C ILE A 95 27.59 -12.84 5.31
N TRP A 96 27.91 -12.23 4.16
CA TRP A 96 27.31 -12.60 2.87
C TRP A 96 27.50 -14.09 2.53
N PHE A 97 28.73 -14.60 2.70
CA PHE A 97 29.02 -16.01 2.46
C PHE A 97 28.26 -16.94 3.41
N GLN A 98 28.12 -16.59 4.69
CA GLN A 98 27.34 -17.39 5.65
C GLN A 98 25.86 -17.40 5.31
N THR A 99 25.29 -16.27 4.90
CA THR A 99 23.88 -16.17 4.51
C THR A 99 23.58 -17.00 3.27
N LEU A 100 24.45 -16.96 2.25
CA LEU A 100 24.33 -17.79 1.05
C LEU A 100 24.41 -19.29 1.37
N LEU A 101 25.36 -19.68 2.23
CA LEU A 101 25.51 -21.07 2.66
C LEU A 101 24.29 -21.56 3.47
N TRP A 102 23.65 -20.69 4.23
CA TRP A 102 22.45 -21.03 4.97
C TRP A 102 21.23 -21.18 4.07
N TYR A 103 21.07 -20.32 3.05
CA TYR A 103 19.97 -20.42 2.09
C TYR A 103 20.08 -21.70 1.25
N GLY A 104 21.25 -21.96 0.66
CA GLY A 104 21.48 -23.17 -0.15
C GLY A 104 21.47 -24.50 0.62
N LYS A 105 21.42 -24.46 1.96
CA LYS A 105 21.31 -25.66 2.82
C LYS A 105 19.87 -25.90 3.30
N ASN A 106 18.99 -24.90 3.18
CA ASN A 106 17.59 -24.97 3.60
C ASN A 106 16.62 -24.76 2.43
N ASP A 107 17.10 -24.70 1.19
CA ASP A 107 16.23 -24.75 0.01
C ASP A 107 15.52 -26.12 -0.02
N PRO A 108 14.17 -26.16 0.02
CA PRO A 108 13.44 -27.38 -0.22
C PRO A 108 13.53 -27.70 -1.72
N ASP A 109 13.84 -28.96 -2.05
CA ASP A 109 13.86 -29.47 -3.44
C ASP A 109 12.59 -29.10 -4.23
#